data_AF-A0A959EPI1-F1
#
_entry.id   AF-A0A959EPI1-F1
#
_cell.length_a   1.000
_cell.length_b   1.000
_cell.length_c   1.000
_cell.angle_alpha   90.00
_cell.angle_beta   90.00
_cell.angle_gamma   90.00
#
_symmetry.space_group_name_H-M   'P 1'
#
loop_
_entity.id
_entity.type
_entity.pdbx_description
1 polymer ?
#
loop_
_entity_poly.entity_id
_entity_poly.type
_entity_poly.pdbx_seq_one_letter_code
_entity_poly.pdbx_strand_id
1 'polypeptide(L)'
;MRITWLLLFLLALTGPVLTAQEHRPSETREEYEAEYQERIKKETLYGVYIPQDLTDAFIQLNKLIEADDRQKFKSLSEEEAEHRLFFSLGRWIIHNWGFYGGSRLSHFLRELGVYHPEDMARFIIITYHRNLNRKSLDVKPLVESIQEKRLQQQQEKRKDGQILHEETRVREKT
;
A
#
# COMPACT_ATOMS: atom_id res chain seq x y z
N MET A 1 9.76 59.12 48.58
CA MET A 1 8.40 59.00 49.16
C MET A 1 7.42 58.72 48.02
N ARG A 2 6.54 57.72 48.23
CA ARG A 2 5.35 57.36 47.43
C ARG A 2 5.60 56.54 46.16
N ILE A 3 4.86 55.49 45.81
CA ILE A 3 4.04 54.46 46.49
C ILE A 3 3.68 53.50 45.32
N THR A 4 3.91 52.20 45.54
CA THR A 4 3.29 51.00 44.92
C THR A 4 2.40 51.15 43.68
N TRP A 5 2.66 50.32 42.65
CA TRP A 5 1.63 49.51 42.00
C TRP A 5 2.16 48.09 41.75
N LEU A 6 1.72 47.17 42.61
CA LEU A 6 1.54 45.76 42.30
C LEU A 6 0.27 45.67 41.43
N LEU A 7 0.30 44.96 40.30
CA LEU A 7 -0.77 44.08 39.81
C LEU A 7 -0.49 43.60 38.37
N LEU A 8 -0.59 42.28 38.20
CA LEU A 8 -1.08 41.55 37.02
C LEU A 8 -0.28 41.67 35.71
N PHE A 9 0.43 40.60 35.36
CA PHE A 9 0.16 39.93 34.08
C PHE A 9 0.49 38.43 34.17
N LEU A 10 -0.52 37.69 34.61
CA LEU A 10 -0.64 36.25 34.48
C LEU A 10 -1.40 36.02 33.15
N LEU A 11 -0.72 35.71 32.06
CA LEU A 11 -1.20 34.91 30.92
C LEU A 11 -0.19 34.99 29.75
N ALA A 12 0.47 33.87 29.45
CA ALA A 12 0.72 33.40 28.09
C ALA A 12 1.41 32.01 28.14
N LEU A 13 0.77 31.03 28.77
CA LEU A 13 0.98 29.63 28.40
C LEU A 13 0.20 29.38 27.10
N THR A 14 0.62 30.00 26.01
CA THR A 14 0.25 29.53 24.67
C THR A 14 1.29 28.48 24.30
N GLY A 15 1.10 27.27 24.85
CA GLY A 15 1.73 26.11 24.23
C GLY A 15 1.27 26.07 22.76
N PRO A 16 2.16 25.76 21.80
CA PRO A 16 1.70 25.52 20.46
C PRO A 16 0.69 24.38 20.55
N VAL A 17 -0.57 24.67 20.21
CA VAL A 17 -1.55 23.64 19.89
C VAL A 17 -0.89 22.82 18.79
N LEU A 18 -0.48 21.59 19.14
CA LEU A 18 -0.09 20.60 18.16
C LEU A 18 -1.33 20.41 17.29
N THR A 19 -1.39 21.10 16.15
CA THR A 19 -2.36 20.77 15.13
C THR A 19 -1.99 19.38 14.66
N ALA A 20 -2.66 18.36 15.20
CA ALA A 20 -2.78 17.08 14.54
C ALA A 20 -3.37 17.41 13.18
N GLN A 21 -2.50 17.53 12.17
CA GLN A 21 -2.91 17.88 10.83
C GLN A 21 -3.78 16.72 10.35
N GLU A 22 -5.09 16.93 10.33
CA GLU A 22 -6.04 15.91 9.89
C GLU A 22 -5.73 15.61 8.42
N HIS A 23 -5.20 14.43 8.15
CA HIS A 23 -4.81 14.02 6.81
C HIS A 23 -6.08 13.79 5.99
N ARG A 24 -6.48 14.81 5.22
CA ARG A 24 -7.59 14.70 4.26
C ARG A 24 -7.12 14.00 2.97
N PRO A 25 -7.98 13.19 2.33
CA PRO A 25 -7.67 12.61 1.02
C PRO A 25 -7.44 13.69 -0.05
N SER A 26 -6.56 13.41 -1.02
CA SER A 26 -6.37 14.25 -2.21
C SER A 26 -7.67 14.34 -3.04
N GLU A 27 -8.06 15.54 -3.44
CA GLU A 27 -9.30 15.78 -4.19
C GLU A 27 -9.04 15.90 -5.71
N THR A 28 -7.83 16.34 -6.08
CA THR A 28 -7.42 16.48 -7.48
C THR A 28 -6.33 15.48 -7.87
N ARG A 29 -6.19 15.24 -9.18
CA ARG A 29 -5.12 14.39 -9.72
C ARG A 29 -3.72 14.96 -9.42
N GLU A 30 -3.58 16.28 -9.46
CA GLU A 30 -2.31 16.95 -9.20
C GLU A 30 -1.90 16.82 -7.72
N GLU A 31 -2.86 16.99 -6.80
CA GLU A 31 -2.64 16.74 -5.37
C GLU A 31 -2.26 15.29 -5.10
N TYR A 32 -2.97 14.33 -5.71
CA TYR A 32 -2.65 12.90 -5.58
C TYR A 32 -1.22 12.61 -6.06
N GLU A 33 -0.83 13.13 -7.22
CA GLU A 33 0.50 12.90 -7.77
C GLU A 33 1.59 13.52 -6.88
N ALA A 34 1.39 14.76 -6.40
CA ALA A 34 2.31 15.39 -5.48
C ALA A 34 2.46 14.58 -4.17
N GLU A 35 1.34 14.10 -3.61
CA GLU A 35 1.36 13.25 -2.42
C GLU A 35 2.08 11.92 -2.69
N TYR A 36 1.80 11.28 -3.82
CA TYR A 36 2.43 10.04 -4.26
C TYR A 36 3.96 10.19 -4.33
N GLN A 37 4.44 11.23 -5.02
CA GLN A 37 5.88 11.51 -5.17
C GLN A 37 6.59 11.71 -3.83
N GLU A 38 5.90 12.26 -2.83
CA GLU A 38 6.44 12.39 -1.49
C GLU A 38 6.40 11.07 -0.71
N ARG A 39 5.33 10.27 -0.86
CA ARG A 39 5.18 8.99 -0.16
C ARG A 39 6.18 7.93 -0.62
N ILE A 40 6.55 7.91 -1.90
CA ILE A 40 7.53 6.93 -2.42
C ILE A 40 8.95 7.17 -1.90
N LYS A 41 9.24 8.34 -1.31
CA LYS A 41 10.54 8.66 -0.71
C LYS A 41 10.60 8.36 0.79
N LYS A 42 9.45 8.13 1.43
CA LYS A 42 9.34 7.95 2.88
C LYS A 42 9.58 6.50 3.28
N GLU A 43 10.38 6.31 4.32
CA GLU A 43 10.61 4.99 4.91
C GLU A 43 9.48 4.56 5.84
N THR A 44 8.73 5.52 6.37
CA THR A 44 7.64 5.30 7.33
C THR A 44 6.42 6.11 6.92
N LEU A 45 5.25 5.49 6.94
CA LEU A 45 3.96 6.15 6.75
C LEU A 45 3.09 5.85 7.97
N TYR A 46 2.54 6.90 8.59
CA TYR A 46 1.66 6.78 9.77
C TYR A 46 2.22 5.90 10.89
N GLY A 47 3.54 5.98 11.15
CA GLY A 47 4.22 5.18 12.17
C GLY A 47 4.54 3.73 11.76
N VAL A 48 4.20 3.32 10.53
CA VAL A 48 4.51 2.00 9.98
C VAL A 48 5.69 2.09 9.02
N TYR A 49 6.73 1.27 9.27
CA TYR A 49 7.84 1.10 8.34
C TYR A 49 7.37 0.45 7.04
N ILE A 50 7.72 1.05 5.90
CA ILE A 50 7.36 0.57 4.57
C ILE A 50 8.55 -0.19 4.00
N PRO A 51 8.42 -1.45 3.56
CA PRO A 51 9.55 -2.13 2.91
C PRO A 51 9.97 -1.47 1.60
N GLN A 52 11.26 -1.50 1.23
CA GLN A 52 11.69 -0.94 -0.07
C GLN A 52 11.57 -1.93 -1.24
N ASP A 53 11.64 -3.23 -0.97
CA ASP A 53 11.65 -4.31 -1.96
C ASP A 53 11.08 -5.61 -1.35
N LEU A 54 11.13 -6.72 -2.09
CA LEU A 54 10.65 -8.04 -1.62
C LEU A 54 11.46 -8.60 -0.46
N THR A 55 12.79 -8.43 -0.48
CA THR A 55 13.66 -8.97 0.57
C THR A 55 13.37 -8.30 1.90
N ASP A 56 13.26 -6.97 1.90
CA ASP A 56 12.86 -6.21 3.08
C ASP A 56 11.44 -6.56 3.50
N ALA A 57 10.51 -6.72 2.56
CA ALA A 57 9.14 -7.13 2.88
C ALA A 57 9.12 -8.48 3.61
N PHE A 58 9.91 -9.46 3.17
CA PHE A 58 10.02 -10.76 3.85
C PHE A 58 10.62 -10.65 5.25
N ILE A 59 11.60 -9.76 5.44
CA ILE A 59 12.17 -9.48 6.77
C ILE A 59 11.09 -8.91 7.69
N GLN A 60 10.28 -7.96 7.22
CA GLN A 60 9.20 -7.41 8.04
C GLN A 60 8.11 -8.46 8.33
N LEU A 61 7.73 -9.28 7.35
CA LEU A 61 6.77 -10.38 7.57
C LEU A 61 7.28 -11.42 8.57
N ASN A 62 8.58 -11.71 8.58
CA ASN A 62 9.18 -12.60 9.57
C ASN A 62 9.15 -12.01 11.00
N LYS A 63 9.12 -10.68 11.15
CA LYS A 63 8.94 -10.02 12.46
C LYS A 63 7.47 -9.97 12.88
N LEU A 64 6.56 -9.83 11.92
CA LEU A 64 5.12 -9.66 12.16
C LEU A 64 4.39 -10.97 12.42
N ILE A 65 4.83 -12.07 11.79
CA ILE A 65 4.15 -13.36 11.85
C ILE A 65 4.93 -14.29 12.76
N GLU A 66 4.29 -14.83 13.79
CA GLU A 66 4.91 -15.77 14.73
C GLU A 66 5.44 -17.04 14.06
N ALA A 67 6.46 -17.66 14.65
CA ALA A 67 7.15 -18.81 14.05
C ALA A 67 6.21 -19.99 13.75
N ASP A 68 5.28 -20.31 14.66
CA ASP A 68 4.30 -21.39 14.48
C ASP A 68 3.33 -21.09 13.33
N ASP A 69 2.91 -19.84 13.18
CA ASP A 69 2.01 -19.43 12.10
C ASP A 69 2.73 -19.40 10.76
N ARG A 70 4.02 -19.02 10.72
CA ARG A 70 4.85 -19.19 9.52
C ARG A 70 4.99 -20.67 9.15
N GLN A 71 5.12 -21.57 10.11
CA GLN A 71 5.22 -23.00 9.83
C GLN A 71 3.90 -23.57 9.28
N LYS A 72 2.75 -23.17 9.83
CA LYS A 72 1.43 -23.51 9.28
C LYS A 72 1.30 -22.97 7.86
N PHE A 73 1.63 -21.70 7.64
CA PHE A 73 1.57 -21.07 6.33
C PHE A 73 2.44 -21.79 5.30
N LYS A 74 3.67 -22.14 5.69
CA LYS A 74 4.62 -22.89 4.86
C LYS A 74 4.07 -24.25 4.41
N SER A 75 3.27 -24.92 5.25
CA SER A 75 2.71 -26.25 4.97
C SER A 75 1.53 -26.26 3.99
N LEU A 76 0.92 -25.10 3.74
CA LEU A 76 -0.18 -24.96 2.79
C LEU A 76 0.34 -25.07 1.34
N SER A 77 -0.54 -25.51 0.43
CA SER A 77 -0.32 -25.28 -1.00
C SER A 77 -0.29 -23.77 -1.30
N GLU A 78 0.34 -23.37 -2.39
CA GLU A 78 0.45 -21.95 -2.76
C GLU A 78 -0.92 -21.30 -2.99
N GLU A 79 -1.86 -22.04 -3.58
CA GLU A 79 -3.24 -21.59 -3.79
C GLU A 79 -3.99 -21.39 -2.47
N GLU A 80 -3.88 -22.34 -1.53
CA GLU A 80 -4.50 -22.20 -0.21
C GLU A 80 -3.85 -21.10 0.63
N ALA A 81 -2.53 -20.97 0.56
CA ALA A 81 -1.75 -19.92 1.20
C ALA A 81 -2.25 -18.54 0.76
N GLU A 82 -2.40 -18.36 -0.55
CA GLU A 82 -2.94 -17.14 -1.16
C GLU A 82 -4.38 -16.88 -0.72
N HIS A 83 -5.29 -17.83 -0.94
CA HIS A 83 -6.72 -17.65 -0.67
C HIS A 83 -7.03 -17.41 0.83
N ARG A 84 -6.41 -18.17 1.73
CA ARG A 84 -6.70 -18.09 3.18
C ARG A 84 -6.14 -16.81 3.81
N LEU A 85 -4.95 -16.36 3.40
CA LEU A 85 -4.31 -15.19 4.00
C LEU A 85 -4.65 -13.87 3.31
N PHE A 86 -5.20 -13.90 2.08
CA PHE A 86 -5.52 -12.67 1.38
C PHE A 86 -6.45 -11.75 2.19
N PHE A 87 -7.51 -12.29 2.79
CA PHE A 87 -8.49 -11.48 3.53
C PHE A 87 -8.00 -10.97 4.89
N SER A 88 -6.99 -11.60 5.49
CA SER A 88 -6.37 -11.16 6.74
C SER A 88 -5.08 -10.38 6.47
N LEU A 89 -3.99 -11.10 6.21
CA LEU A 89 -2.67 -10.55 5.95
C LEU A 89 -2.67 -9.63 4.72
N GLY A 90 -3.34 -10.03 3.63
CA GLY A 90 -3.38 -9.21 2.42
C GLY A 90 -4.02 -7.85 2.64
N ARG A 91 -5.15 -7.80 3.35
CA ARG A 91 -5.81 -6.53 3.74
C ARG A 91 -4.93 -5.69 4.66
N TRP A 92 -4.25 -6.32 5.61
CA TRP A 92 -3.30 -5.63 6.49
C TRP A 92 -2.16 -5.01 5.67
N ILE A 93 -1.56 -5.76 4.75
CA ILE A 93 -0.50 -5.30 3.84
C ILE A 93 -0.96 -4.09 3.02
N ILE A 94 -2.13 -4.18 2.37
CA ILE A 94 -2.66 -3.10 1.52
C ILE A 94 -2.79 -1.80 2.30
N HIS A 95 -3.35 -1.89 3.52
CA HIS A 95 -3.59 -0.73 4.37
C HIS A 95 -2.29 -0.17 4.96
N ASN A 96 -1.52 -1.00 5.66
CA ASN A 96 -0.36 -0.58 6.43
C ASN A 96 0.83 -0.22 5.54
N TRP A 97 0.96 -0.86 4.38
CA TRP A 97 1.99 -0.51 3.40
C TRP A 97 1.51 0.46 2.31
N GLY A 98 0.29 1.00 2.47
CA GLY A 98 -0.17 2.18 1.74
C GLY A 98 -0.38 2.01 0.24
N PHE A 99 -0.94 0.88 -0.21
CA PHE A 99 -0.98 0.56 -1.65
C PHE A 99 -1.94 1.43 -2.49
N TYR A 100 -2.97 2.03 -1.89
CA TYR A 100 -3.88 2.93 -2.63
C TYR A 100 -3.30 4.33 -2.85
N GLY A 101 -2.72 4.93 -1.81
CA GLY A 101 -2.10 6.27 -1.88
C GLY A 101 -0.66 6.26 -2.37
N GLY A 102 -0.05 5.08 -2.51
CA GLY A 102 1.35 4.92 -2.85
C GLY A 102 2.27 4.85 -1.64
N SER A 103 3.41 4.22 -1.87
CA SER A 103 4.49 3.97 -0.93
C SER A 103 5.68 3.43 -1.71
N ARG A 104 6.89 3.47 -1.14
CA ARG A 104 8.08 2.93 -1.81
C ARG A 104 7.91 1.46 -2.26
N LEU A 105 7.28 0.62 -1.44
CA LEU A 105 6.98 -0.77 -1.80
C LEU A 105 6.00 -0.87 -2.98
N SER A 106 4.88 -0.13 -2.90
CA SER A 106 3.89 -0.18 -3.98
C SER A 106 4.45 0.36 -5.29
N HIS A 107 5.36 1.35 -5.24
CA HIS A 107 6.07 1.86 -6.41
C HIS A 107 6.95 0.78 -7.02
N PHE A 108 7.78 0.13 -6.22
CA PHE A 108 8.59 -1.02 -6.66
C PHE A 108 7.73 -2.12 -7.34
N LEU A 109 6.56 -2.44 -6.78
CA LEU A 109 5.66 -3.44 -7.39
C LEU A 109 5.04 -2.96 -8.71
N ARG A 110 4.78 -1.65 -8.85
CA ARG A 110 4.33 -1.07 -10.13
C ARG A 110 5.41 -1.14 -11.18
N GLU A 111 6.67 -0.90 -10.81
CA GLU A 111 7.81 -1.06 -11.71
C GLU A 111 7.98 -2.53 -12.16
N LEU A 112 7.61 -3.50 -11.31
CA LEU A 112 7.51 -4.90 -11.70
C LEU A 112 6.29 -5.23 -12.59
N GLY A 113 5.35 -4.30 -12.76
CA GLY A 113 4.15 -4.49 -13.58
C GLY A 113 2.90 -4.96 -12.83
N VAL A 114 2.89 -4.87 -11.49
CA VAL A 114 1.72 -5.19 -10.65
C VAL A 114 1.10 -3.89 -10.13
N TYR A 115 -0.05 -3.50 -10.69
CA TYR A 115 -0.61 -2.16 -10.47
C TYR A 115 -1.75 -2.10 -9.47
N HIS A 116 -2.56 -3.15 -9.36
CA HIS A 116 -3.73 -3.14 -8.50
C HIS A 116 -3.34 -3.51 -7.05
N PRO A 117 -3.80 -2.78 -6.02
CA PRO A 117 -3.43 -3.04 -4.62
C PRO A 117 -3.66 -4.48 -4.15
N GLU A 118 -4.77 -5.08 -4.57
CA GLU A 118 -5.04 -6.50 -4.26
C GLU A 118 -4.04 -7.44 -4.92
N ASP A 119 -3.68 -7.18 -6.18
CA ASP A 119 -2.70 -8.00 -6.91
C ASP A 119 -1.31 -7.87 -6.30
N MET A 120 -0.94 -6.66 -5.86
CA MET A 120 0.29 -6.41 -5.11
C MET A 120 0.35 -7.26 -3.84
N ALA A 121 -0.74 -7.30 -3.07
CA ALA A 121 -0.79 -8.10 -1.85
C ALA A 121 -0.72 -9.60 -2.14
N ARG A 122 -1.44 -10.09 -3.16
CA ARG A 122 -1.36 -11.49 -3.61
C ARG A 122 0.05 -11.86 -4.05
N PHE A 123 0.68 -11.00 -4.84
CA PHE A 123 2.06 -11.16 -5.30
C PHE A 123 3.02 -11.31 -4.11
N ILE A 124 2.91 -10.45 -3.09
CA ILE A 124 3.73 -10.55 -1.87
C ILE A 124 3.46 -11.85 -1.12
N ILE A 125 2.19 -12.23 -0.91
CA ILE A 125 1.85 -13.45 -0.18
C ILE A 125 2.43 -14.69 -0.86
N ILE A 126 2.27 -14.79 -2.19
CA ILE A 126 2.80 -15.90 -2.99
C ILE A 126 4.33 -15.94 -2.92
N THR A 127 4.99 -14.80 -3.17
CA THR A 127 6.47 -14.75 -3.17
C THR A 127 7.05 -14.98 -1.77
N TYR A 128 6.36 -14.54 -0.71
CA TYR A 128 6.74 -14.84 0.66
C TYR A 128 6.60 -16.34 0.98
N HIS A 129 5.52 -16.99 0.53
CA HIS A 129 5.36 -18.44 0.66
C HIS A 129 6.48 -19.22 -0.03
N ARG A 130 6.82 -18.83 -1.27
CA ARG A 130 7.95 -19.39 -2.02
C ARG A 130 9.27 -19.21 -1.29
N ASN A 131 9.53 -18.02 -0.75
CA ASN A 131 10.71 -17.71 0.05
C ASN A 131 10.84 -18.59 1.30
N LEU A 132 9.77 -18.75 2.09
CA LEU A 132 9.75 -19.63 3.27
C LEU A 132 10.03 -21.10 2.94
N ASN A 133 9.66 -21.51 1.72
CA ASN A 133 9.87 -22.84 1.18
C ASN A 133 11.17 -22.99 0.38
N ARG A 134 12.01 -21.95 0.31
CA ARG A 134 13.26 -21.94 -0.48
C ARG A 134 13.03 -22.31 -1.96
N LYS A 135 11.88 -21.91 -2.50
CA LYS A 135 11.54 -22.07 -3.92
C LYS A 135 11.95 -20.81 -4.69
N SER A 136 12.14 -20.94 -6.00
CA SER A 136 12.28 -19.79 -6.90
C SER A 136 11.08 -18.85 -6.72
N LEU A 137 11.32 -17.54 -6.80
CA LEU A 137 10.23 -16.56 -6.77
C LEU A 137 9.46 -16.50 -8.08
N ASP A 138 10.09 -16.88 -9.20
CA ASP A 138 9.52 -16.84 -10.56
C ASP A 138 8.72 -15.56 -10.84
N VAL A 139 9.36 -14.42 -10.55
CA VAL A 139 8.73 -13.08 -10.54
C VAL A 139 8.02 -12.80 -11.86
N LYS A 140 8.73 -12.95 -13.00
CA LYS A 140 8.18 -12.64 -14.31
C LYS A 140 6.94 -13.49 -14.67
N PRO A 141 7.00 -14.83 -14.62
CA PRO A 141 5.81 -15.67 -14.84
C PRO A 141 4.64 -15.33 -13.90
N LEU A 142 4.93 -15.02 -12.64
CA LEU A 142 3.89 -14.66 -11.68
C LEU A 142 3.20 -13.33 -12.05
N VAL A 143 3.98 -12.30 -12.40
CA VAL A 143 3.45 -11.02 -12.88
C VAL A 143 2.56 -11.22 -14.11
N GLU A 144 3.03 -11.99 -15.10
CA GLU A 144 2.27 -12.29 -16.33
C GLU A 144 0.93 -12.97 -15.99
N SER A 145 0.94 -13.96 -15.09
CA SER A 145 -0.29 -14.65 -14.66
C SER A 145 -1.29 -13.74 -13.94
N ILE A 146 -0.79 -12.77 -13.15
CA ILE A 146 -1.62 -11.80 -12.45
C ILE A 146 -2.25 -10.82 -13.43
N GLN A 147 -1.46 -10.31 -14.39
CA GLN A 147 -1.94 -9.42 -15.44
C GLN A 147 -3.02 -10.10 -16.30
N GLU A 148 -2.79 -11.36 -16.68
CA GLU A 148 -3.74 -12.15 -17.44
C GLU A 148 -5.06 -12.33 -16.68
N LYS A 149 -5.01 -12.77 -15.42
CA LYS A 149 -6.21 -12.93 -14.57
C LYS A 149 -6.99 -11.62 -14.43
N ARG A 150 -6.28 -10.50 -14.26
CA ARG A 150 -6.91 -9.17 -14.16
C ARG A 150 -7.60 -8.77 -15.46
N LEU A 151 -6.96 -9.03 -16.60
CA LEU A 151 -7.54 -8.76 -17.92
C LEU A 151 -8.79 -9.59 -18.17
N GLN A 152 -8.76 -10.89 -17.86
CA GLN A 152 -9.90 -11.79 -17.98
C GLN A 152 -11.09 -11.30 -17.12
N GLN A 153 -10.86 -10.98 -15.84
CA GLN A 153 -11.89 -10.43 -14.96
C GLN A 153 -12.49 -9.12 -15.49
N GLN A 154 -11.67 -8.25 -16.07
CA GLN A 154 -12.16 -7.01 -16.68
C GLN A 154 -12.98 -7.28 -17.95
N GLN A 155 -12.61 -8.27 -18.76
CA GLN A 155 -13.38 -8.66 -19.94
C GLN A 155 -14.72 -9.28 -19.55
N GLU A 156 -14.75 -10.15 -18.55
CA GLU A 156 -15.98 -10.75 -18.02
C GLU A 156 -16.94 -9.68 -17.49
N LYS A 157 -16.46 -8.77 -16.64
CA LYS A 157 -17.27 -7.65 -16.13
C LYS A 157 -17.80 -6.74 -17.25
N ARG A 158 -17.07 -6.61 -18.35
CA ARG A 158 -17.48 -5.82 -19.52
C ARG A 158 -18.54 -6.54 -20.35
N LYS A 159 -18.49 -7.88 -20.46
CA LYS A 159 -19.53 -8.67 -21.16
C LYS A 159 -20.91 -8.48 -20.53
N ASP A 160 -20.94 -8.39 -19.20
CA ASP A 160 -22.18 -8.21 -18.44
C ASP A 160 -22.60 -6.73 -18.31
N GLY A 161 -21.77 -5.80 -18.76
CA GLY A 161 -22.01 -4.36 -18.66
C GLY A 161 -22.82 -3.81 -19.84
N GLN A 162 -23.80 -2.96 -19.56
CA GLN A 162 -24.46 -2.15 -20.59
C GLN A 162 -23.63 -0.90 -20.88
N ILE A 163 -23.45 -0.56 -22.16
CA ILE A 163 -22.83 0.71 -22.57
C ILE A 163 -23.82 1.83 -22.26
N LEU A 164 -23.51 2.67 -21.27
CA LEU A 164 -24.37 3.80 -20.88
C LEU A 164 -24.18 5.03 -21.78
N HIS A 165 -22.96 5.22 -22.30
CA HIS A 165 -22.60 6.36 -23.13
C HIS A 165 -21.34 6.02 -23.95
N GLU A 166 -21.33 6.38 -25.23
CA GLU A 166 -20.19 6.21 -26.13
C GLU A 166 -19.72 7.58 -26.60
N GLU A 167 -18.45 7.91 -26.34
CA GLU A 167 -17.81 9.14 -26.79
C GLU A 167 -16.53 8.79 -27.57
N THR A 168 -16.40 9.30 -28.79
CA THR A 168 -15.17 9.18 -29.57
C THR A 168 -14.35 10.46 -29.41
N ARG A 169 -13.19 10.37 -28.77
CA ARG A 169 -12.23 11.49 -28.68
C ARG A 169 -11.13 11.36 -29.73
N VAL A 170 -10.89 12.45 -30.44
CA VAL A 170 -9.73 12.58 -31.33
C VAL A 170 -8.48 12.75 -30.45
N ARG A 171 -7.51 11.85 -30.59
CA ARG A 171 -6.21 11.99 -29.93
C ARG A 171 -5.42 13.07 -30.67
N GLU A 172 -5.23 14.24 -30.06
CA GLU A 172 -4.27 15.22 -30.58
C GLU A 172 -2.87 14.59 -30.54
N LYS A 173 -2.20 14.55 -31.70
CA LYS A 173 -0.80 14.13 -31.77
C LYS A 173 0.05 15.17 -31.07
N THR A 174 0.63 14.80 -29.93
CA THR A 174 1.74 15.53 -29.29
C THR A 174 3.05 15.17 -29.99
#